data_AF-A0AB37KWE9-F1
#
_entry.id   AF-A0AB37KWE9-F1
#
_cell.length_a   1.000
_cell.length_b   1.000
_cell.length_c   1.000
_cell.angle_alpha   90.00
_cell.angle_beta   90.00
_cell.angle_gamma   90.00
#
_symmetry.space_group_name_H-M   'P 1'
#
loop_
_entity.id
_entity.type
_entity.pdbx_description
1 polymer ?
#
loop_
_entity_poly.entity_id
_entity_poly.type
_entity_poly.pdbx_seq_one_letter_code
_entity_poly.pdbx_strand_id
1 'polypeptide(L)'
;MKMHEIDLIEFLIKEGHTDIAEDIKDYRKNTIKMCEKNGENVIAKGTSKIGGFPDLPPEIPYPTMSGYSCKRGNDTERYEKSAMQLVAQINLADIADLDIENRLPHTGILYFFWSGEIDSIHQTNKWVESVADDLENSDYHKVIWYNGDLSNLKRTVPPVPYYSKYFTEAFEEKAVEFELTTDYQSLGYVLDDNQFDRLAEAAPDYDIEYLSNNGNKLFGYPTGGNIPNVDEKTHLLLQYDYNVGCLWNIFWIISDEDLKNRNFDKAVFAYDLD
;
A
#
# COMPACT_ATOMS: atom_id res chain seq x y z
N MET A 1 -12.32 -11.56 12.21
CA MET A 1 -12.03 -10.96 13.53
C MET A 1 -13.10 -9.93 13.83
N LYS A 2 -13.75 -9.95 15.00
CA LYS A 2 -14.62 -8.82 15.40
C LYS A 2 -13.69 -7.68 15.80
N MET A 3 -13.79 -6.55 15.12
CA MET A 3 -13.09 -5.34 15.52
C MET A 3 -13.69 -4.91 16.86
N HIS A 4 -12.85 -4.76 17.89
CA HIS A 4 -13.32 -4.27 19.19
C HIS A 4 -13.73 -2.81 19.05
N GLU A 5 -14.86 -2.42 19.65
CA GLU A 5 -15.35 -1.03 19.61
C GLU A 5 -14.45 -0.07 20.39
N ILE A 6 -13.55 -0.59 21.23
CA ILE A 6 -12.63 0.19 22.08
C ILE A 6 -11.20 -0.22 21.73
N ASP A 7 -10.30 0.76 21.69
CA ASP A 7 -8.87 0.54 21.54
C ASP A 7 -8.29 -0.29 22.70
N LEU A 8 -7.29 -1.15 22.42
CA LEU A 8 -6.72 -2.05 23.42
C LEU A 8 -6.12 -1.31 24.62
N ILE A 9 -5.38 -0.22 24.40
CA ILE A 9 -4.80 0.58 25.49
C ILE A 9 -5.89 1.25 26.30
N GLU A 10 -6.89 1.83 25.64
CA GLU A 10 -8.03 2.44 26.33
C GLU A 10 -8.80 1.42 27.18
N PHE A 11 -8.99 0.22 26.66
CA PHE A 11 -9.59 -0.90 27.38
C PHE A 11 -8.76 -1.29 28.61
N LEU A 12 -7.45 -1.50 28.46
CA LEU A 12 -6.56 -1.87 29.57
C LEU A 12 -6.56 -0.82 30.68
N ILE A 13 -6.52 0.47 30.32
CA ILE A 13 -6.60 1.57 31.30
C ILE A 13 -7.94 1.52 32.05
N LYS A 14 -9.05 1.31 31.33
CA LYS A 14 -10.40 1.26 31.91
C LYS A 14 -10.56 0.09 32.88
N GLU A 15 -9.98 -1.07 32.57
CA GLU A 15 -10.03 -2.26 33.43
C GLU A 15 -8.98 -2.24 34.57
N GLY A 16 -8.17 -1.18 34.66
CA GLY A 16 -7.19 -0.98 35.73
C GLY A 16 -5.82 -1.60 35.48
N HIS A 17 -5.55 -2.08 34.26
CA HIS A 17 -4.28 -2.64 33.80
C HIS A 17 -3.37 -1.58 33.18
N THR A 18 -3.20 -0.43 33.86
CA THR A 18 -2.46 0.73 33.32
C THR A 18 -0.97 0.44 33.08
N ASP A 19 -0.38 -0.46 33.87
CA ASP A 19 1.00 -0.90 33.70
C ASP A 19 1.18 -1.72 32.41
N ILE A 20 0.25 -2.63 32.10
CA ILE A 20 0.25 -3.37 30.83
C ILE A 20 0.03 -2.42 29.66
N ALA A 21 -0.87 -1.44 29.83
CA ALA A 21 -1.13 -0.43 28.80
C ALA A 21 0.12 0.41 28.48
N GLU A 22 0.91 0.74 29.50
CA GLU A 22 2.19 1.44 29.36
C GLU A 22 3.25 0.56 28.68
N ASP A 23 3.29 -0.74 28.98
CA ASP A 23 4.24 -1.71 28.39
C ASP A 23 4.05 -1.87 26.88
N ILE A 24 2.83 -1.70 26.36
CA ILE A 24 2.52 -1.94 24.94
C ILE A 24 2.34 -0.68 24.09
N LYS A 25 2.43 0.51 24.69
CA LYS A 25 2.05 1.77 24.02
C LYS A 25 2.88 2.10 22.78
N ASP A 26 4.14 1.71 22.77
CA ASP A 26 5.06 2.02 21.67
C ASP A 26 4.83 1.11 20.45
N TYR A 27 4.04 0.04 20.61
CA TYR A 27 3.59 -0.84 19.52
C TYR A 27 2.28 -0.37 18.86
N ARG A 28 1.69 0.73 19.35
CA ARG A 28 0.48 1.34 18.82
C ARG A 28 0.83 2.40 17.78
N LYS A 29 0.23 2.31 16.59
CA LYS A 29 0.32 3.33 15.53
C LYS A 29 -1.07 3.77 15.08
N ASN A 30 -1.16 4.94 14.48
CA ASN A 30 -2.34 5.33 13.73
C ASN A 30 -2.27 4.76 12.32
N THR A 31 -3.42 4.38 11.77
CA THR A 31 -3.56 3.96 10.38
C THR A 31 -4.82 4.55 9.78
N ILE A 32 -4.80 4.78 8.47
CA ILE A 32 -5.94 5.28 7.71
C ILE A 32 -6.41 4.14 6.82
N LYS A 33 -7.52 3.52 7.20
CA LYS A 33 -8.14 2.46 6.40
C LYS A 33 -8.81 3.03 5.18
N MET A 34 -8.75 2.29 4.08
CA MET A 34 -9.46 2.58 2.85
C MET A 34 -10.61 1.59 2.71
N CYS A 35 -11.84 2.10 2.80
CA CYS A 35 -13.06 1.30 2.76
C CYS A 35 -13.79 1.55 1.44
N GLU A 36 -14.26 0.48 0.78
CA GLU A 36 -15.05 0.61 -0.44
C GLU A 36 -16.41 1.24 -0.12
N LYS A 37 -16.79 2.29 -0.86
CA LYS A 37 -18.12 2.89 -0.75
C LYS A 37 -19.15 2.04 -1.48
N ASN A 38 -20.17 1.60 -0.76
CA ASN A 38 -21.29 0.89 -1.36
C ASN A 38 -22.19 1.85 -2.15
N GLY A 39 -22.43 1.55 -3.43
CA GLY A 39 -23.51 2.16 -4.22
C GLY A 39 -23.19 3.44 -5.01
N GLU A 40 -21.93 3.88 -5.08
CA GLU A 40 -21.52 4.96 -5.99
C GLU A 40 -21.27 4.39 -7.40
N ASN A 41 -22.21 4.61 -8.33
CA ASN A 41 -22.07 4.17 -9.73
C ASN A 41 -21.21 5.10 -10.59
N VAL A 42 -20.90 6.32 -10.12
CA VAL A 42 -20.14 7.32 -10.88
C VAL A 42 -19.13 7.99 -9.96
N ILE A 43 -17.85 7.69 -10.16
CA ILE A 43 -16.75 8.31 -9.43
C ILE A 43 -16.34 9.62 -10.11
N ALA A 44 -16.50 10.72 -9.38
CA ALA A 44 -16.12 12.05 -9.83
C ALA A 44 -14.61 12.14 -10.12
N LYS A 45 -14.24 13.07 -11.00
CA LYS A 45 -12.85 13.25 -11.39
C LYS A 45 -12.02 13.83 -10.24
N GLY A 46 -10.86 13.24 -9.98
CA GLY A 46 -9.92 13.73 -8.97
C GLY A 46 -10.32 13.42 -7.53
N THR A 47 -11.32 12.55 -7.32
CA THR A 47 -11.61 11.99 -5.98
C THR A 47 -10.77 10.76 -5.72
N SER A 48 -10.70 10.34 -4.46
CA SER A 48 -10.05 9.09 -4.11
C SER A 48 -10.78 7.86 -4.67
N LYS A 49 -10.03 6.87 -5.14
CA LYS A 49 -10.54 5.60 -5.69
C LYS A 49 -9.46 4.53 -5.77
N ILE A 50 -9.90 3.29 -5.90
CA ILE A 50 -9.08 2.13 -6.26
C ILE A 50 -9.36 1.78 -7.72
N GLY A 51 -8.34 1.33 -8.44
CA GLY A 51 -8.50 0.81 -9.80
C GLY A 51 -9.00 1.82 -10.83
N GLY A 52 -9.46 1.29 -11.97
CA GLY A 52 -9.95 2.07 -13.09
C GLY A 52 -8.87 2.83 -13.84
N PHE A 53 -9.28 3.92 -14.50
CA PHE A 53 -8.36 4.81 -15.20
C PHE A 53 -8.01 6.02 -14.33
N PRO A 54 -6.73 6.41 -14.21
CA PRO A 54 -6.33 7.55 -13.40
C PRO A 54 -6.83 8.86 -14.00
N ASP A 55 -7.15 9.80 -13.12
CA ASP A 55 -7.41 11.18 -13.49
C ASP A 55 -6.08 11.93 -13.47
N LEU A 56 -5.32 11.88 -14.56
CA LEU A 56 -3.99 12.49 -14.69
C LEU A 56 -4.09 13.92 -15.25
N PRO A 57 -3.22 14.85 -14.82
CA PRO A 57 -3.06 16.11 -15.50
C PRO A 57 -2.34 15.91 -16.85
N PRO A 58 -2.56 16.77 -17.86
CA PRO A 58 -2.01 16.58 -19.21
C PRO A 58 -0.48 16.47 -19.29
N GLU A 59 0.23 17.06 -18.34
CA GLU A 59 1.68 17.07 -18.25
C GLU A 59 2.29 15.79 -17.66
N ILE A 60 1.50 14.95 -16.98
CA ILE A 60 1.99 13.69 -16.42
C ILE A 60 1.70 12.56 -17.41
N PRO A 61 2.73 11.96 -18.03
CA PRO A 61 2.53 10.82 -18.90
C PRO A 61 1.99 9.62 -18.12
N TYR A 62 1.12 8.84 -18.75
CA TYR A 62 0.62 7.59 -18.18
C TYR A 62 1.79 6.64 -17.89
N PRO A 63 1.95 6.10 -16.66
CA PRO A 63 3.07 5.23 -16.32
C PRO A 63 3.11 3.92 -17.12
N THR A 64 4.29 3.59 -17.65
CA THR A 64 4.53 2.38 -18.45
C THR A 64 5.78 1.66 -17.95
N MET A 65 5.81 0.34 -18.06
CA MET A 65 7.01 -0.48 -17.88
C MET A 65 7.60 -0.81 -19.25
N SER A 66 8.93 -0.79 -19.37
CA SER A 66 9.63 -1.16 -20.61
C SER A 66 9.28 -2.58 -21.06
N GLY A 67 9.34 -2.82 -22.38
CA GLY A 67 9.44 -4.18 -22.90
C GLY A 67 10.75 -4.81 -22.45
N TYR A 68 10.80 -6.14 -22.40
CA TYR A 68 11.98 -6.88 -21.97
C TYR A 68 11.98 -8.31 -22.51
N SER A 69 13.18 -8.91 -22.61
CA SER A 69 13.33 -10.34 -22.87
C SER A 69 13.75 -11.06 -21.60
N CYS A 70 13.15 -12.23 -21.33
CA CYS A 70 13.47 -13.07 -20.18
C CYS A 70 13.91 -14.45 -20.67
N LYS A 71 15.14 -14.84 -20.31
CA LYS A 71 15.69 -16.14 -20.62
C LYS A 71 15.77 -16.99 -19.35
N ARG A 72 15.21 -18.20 -19.42
CA ARG A 72 15.25 -19.21 -18.35
C ARG A 72 15.72 -20.53 -18.94
N GLY A 73 16.96 -20.91 -18.65
CA GLY A 73 17.60 -22.05 -19.31
C GLY A 73 17.72 -21.84 -20.83
N ASN A 74 17.07 -22.70 -21.62
CA ASN A 74 17.06 -22.62 -23.08
C ASN A 74 15.86 -21.83 -23.65
N ASP A 75 14.88 -21.50 -22.81
CA ASP A 75 13.68 -20.78 -23.23
C ASP A 75 13.92 -19.28 -23.13
N THR A 76 13.49 -18.54 -24.16
CA THR A 76 13.52 -17.07 -24.17
C THR A 76 12.13 -16.58 -24.50
N GLU A 77 11.56 -15.81 -23.58
CA GLU A 77 10.27 -15.16 -23.74
C GLU A 77 10.48 -13.65 -23.96
N ARG A 78 9.60 -13.07 -24.78
CA ARG A 78 9.60 -11.65 -25.08
C ARG A 78 8.31 -11.04 -24.56
N TYR A 79 8.46 -9.94 -23.83
CA TYR A 79 7.37 -9.13 -23.31
C TYR A 79 7.46 -7.73 -23.90
N GLU A 80 6.34 -7.26 -24.45
CA GLU A 80 6.26 -5.92 -25.01
C GLU A 80 6.06 -4.86 -23.91
N LYS A 81 6.36 -3.61 -24.27
CA LYS A 81 6.08 -2.44 -23.42
C LYS A 81 4.61 -2.46 -22.97
N SER A 82 4.38 -2.23 -21.68
CA SER A 82 3.04 -2.30 -21.10
C SER A 82 2.70 -1.09 -20.23
N ALA A 83 1.42 -0.79 -20.13
CA ALA A 83 0.90 0.19 -19.20
C ALA A 83 0.85 -0.39 -17.78
N MET A 84 1.08 0.46 -16.77
CA MET A 84 0.85 0.06 -15.37
C MET A 84 -0.63 0.22 -15.00
N GLN A 85 -1.14 -0.69 -14.17
CA GLN A 85 -2.44 -0.57 -13.53
C GLN A 85 -2.43 0.59 -12.55
N LEU A 86 -3.54 1.34 -12.48
CA LEU A 86 -3.78 2.20 -11.32
C LEU A 86 -4.21 1.31 -10.16
N VAL A 87 -3.44 1.32 -9.08
CA VAL A 87 -3.78 0.62 -7.83
C VAL A 87 -4.70 1.51 -7.01
N ALA A 88 -4.24 2.73 -6.73
CA ALA A 88 -5.00 3.73 -5.98
C ALA A 88 -4.69 5.15 -6.47
N GLN A 89 -5.71 5.98 -6.45
CA GLN A 89 -5.63 7.43 -6.56
C GLN A 89 -6.20 8.01 -5.26
N ILE A 90 -5.45 8.83 -4.55
CA ILE A 90 -5.84 9.36 -3.25
C ILE A 90 -5.75 10.88 -3.31
N ASN A 91 -6.90 11.54 -3.28
CA ASN A 91 -6.94 12.98 -3.08
C ASN A 91 -6.64 13.26 -1.61
N LEU A 92 -5.53 13.92 -1.35
CA LEU A 92 -5.01 14.13 0.00
C LEU A 92 -5.93 15.02 0.86
N ALA A 93 -6.81 15.81 0.24
CA ALA A 93 -7.84 16.54 0.96
C ALA A 93 -8.86 15.60 1.63
N ASP A 94 -9.09 14.40 1.08
CA ASP A 94 -10.05 13.42 1.63
C ASP A 94 -9.55 12.79 2.94
N ILE A 95 -8.24 12.86 3.22
CA ILE A 95 -7.60 12.26 4.39
C ILE A 95 -6.86 13.26 5.29
N ALA A 96 -6.89 14.55 4.95
CA ALA A 96 -6.14 15.59 5.68
C ALA A 96 -6.51 15.66 7.17
N ASP A 97 -7.79 15.51 7.51
CA ASP A 97 -8.26 15.53 8.90
C ASP A 97 -8.01 14.20 9.64
N LEU A 98 -7.66 13.13 8.89
CA LEU A 98 -7.36 11.80 9.43
C LEU A 98 -5.86 11.61 9.68
N ASP A 99 -5.00 12.34 8.96
CA ASP A 99 -3.55 12.35 9.17
C ASP A 99 -3.16 13.20 10.39
N ILE A 100 -3.54 12.73 11.58
CA ILE A 100 -3.29 13.42 12.84
C ILE A 100 -1.80 13.60 13.17
N GLU A 101 -0.93 12.85 12.50
CA GLU A 101 0.52 12.93 12.63
C GLU A 101 1.16 13.89 11.59
N ASN A 102 0.34 14.48 10.70
CA ASN A 102 0.73 15.45 9.67
C ASN A 102 1.90 14.96 8.79
N ARG A 103 1.86 13.68 8.41
CA ARG A 103 2.92 13.03 7.65
C ARG A 103 2.86 13.38 6.17
N LEU A 104 1.66 13.42 5.60
CA LEU A 104 1.39 13.67 4.20
C LEU A 104 1.23 15.18 3.92
N PRO A 105 1.41 15.60 2.66
CA PRO A 105 0.79 16.85 2.22
C PRO A 105 -0.74 16.74 2.34
N HIS A 106 -1.41 17.82 2.70
CA HIS A 106 -2.88 17.86 2.82
C HIS A 106 -3.58 18.30 1.54
N THR A 107 -2.82 18.45 0.44
CA THR A 107 -3.33 18.85 -0.87
C THR A 107 -2.65 18.05 -1.98
N GLY A 108 -3.33 17.98 -3.12
CA GLY A 108 -2.88 17.23 -4.28
C GLY A 108 -3.37 15.79 -4.27
N ILE A 109 -2.87 15.00 -5.21
CA ILE A 109 -3.27 13.62 -5.43
C ILE A 109 -2.02 12.74 -5.41
N LEU A 110 -2.06 11.66 -4.61
CA LEU A 110 -1.13 10.55 -4.70
C LEU A 110 -1.69 9.48 -5.63
N TYR A 111 -0.86 9.00 -6.54
CA TYR A 111 -1.18 7.89 -7.44
C TYR A 111 -0.21 6.76 -7.21
N PHE A 112 -0.72 5.53 -7.14
CA PHE A 112 0.04 4.30 -7.00
C PHE A 112 -0.19 3.45 -8.24
N PHE A 113 0.88 3.10 -8.93
CA PHE A 113 0.86 2.31 -10.14
C PHE A 113 1.69 1.04 -10.00
N TRP A 114 1.24 -0.04 -10.63
CA TRP A 114 1.91 -1.34 -10.63
C TRP A 114 1.72 -2.06 -11.97
N SER A 115 2.77 -2.68 -12.50
CA SER A 115 2.72 -3.38 -13.79
C SER A 115 2.25 -4.82 -13.69
N GLY A 116 2.16 -5.40 -12.48
CA GLY A 116 1.93 -6.83 -12.26
C GLY A 116 3.22 -7.61 -12.00
N GLU A 117 4.39 -7.07 -12.35
CA GLU A 117 5.67 -7.67 -11.98
C GLU A 117 6.03 -7.34 -10.54
N ILE A 118 6.66 -8.29 -9.86
CA ILE A 118 7.09 -8.15 -8.46
C ILE A 118 8.62 -8.10 -8.32
N ASP A 119 9.33 -8.46 -9.38
CA ASP A 119 10.78 -8.45 -9.48
C ASP A 119 11.25 -7.53 -10.61
N SER A 120 12.51 -7.11 -10.54
CA SER A 120 13.15 -6.34 -11.61
C SER A 120 13.07 -7.07 -12.96
N ILE A 121 12.65 -6.34 -13.99
CA ILE A 121 12.68 -6.80 -15.39
C ILE A 121 14.06 -6.63 -16.05
N HIS A 122 15.04 -6.09 -15.33
CA HIS A 122 16.44 -6.05 -15.74
C HIS A 122 17.30 -6.68 -14.63
N GLN A 123 17.56 -7.98 -14.75
CA GLN A 123 18.37 -8.73 -13.81
C GLN A 123 19.02 -9.95 -14.47
N THR A 124 20.28 -10.21 -14.13
CA THR A 124 20.98 -11.41 -14.57
C THR A 124 21.50 -12.16 -13.34
N ASN A 125 21.03 -13.38 -13.17
CA ASN A 125 21.53 -14.31 -12.16
C ASN A 125 21.79 -15.69 -12.78
N LYS A 126 22.19 -16.67 -11.97
CA LYS A 126 22.54 -18.01 -12.45
C LYS A 126 21.39 -18.79 -13.13
N TRP A 127 20.14 -18.36 -12.95
CA TRP A 127 18.94 -19.05 -13.43
C TRP A 127 18.17 -18.24 -14.49
N VAL A 128 18.17 -16.92 -14.36
CA VAL A 128 17.35 -16.01 -15.16
C VAL A 128 18.20 -14.86 -15.68
N GLU A 129 18.03 -14.54 -16.96
CA GLU A 129 18.54 -13.32 -17.58
C GLU A 129 17.35 -12.53 -18.15
N SER A 130 16.97 -11.46 -17.46
CA SER A 130 15.97 -10.49 -17.90
C SER A 130 16.67 -9.21 -18.34
N VAL A 131 16.37 -8.74 -19.55
CA VAL A 131 16.97 -7.53 -20.13
C VAL A 131 15.85 -6.61 -20.64
N ALA A 132 15.63 -5.50 -19.93
CA ALA A 132 14.77 -4.42 -20.39
C ALA A 132 15.34 -3.71 -21.63
N ASP A 133 14.45 -3.30 -22.53
CA ASP A 133 14.80 -2.50 -23.71
C ASP A 133 15.25 -1.08 -23.34
N ASP A 134 14.64 -0.52 -22.30
CA ASP A 134 14.91 0.79 -21.73
C ASP A 134 15.11 0.66 -20.21
N LEU A 135 16.35 0.86 -19.77
CA LEU A 135 16.75 0.77 -18.36
C LEU A 135 16.17 1.91 -17.52
N GLU A 136 15.99 3.10 -18.09
CA GLU A 136 15.45 4.24 -17.33
C GLU A 136 13.94 4.08 -17.09
N ASN A 137 13.29 3.22 -17.88
CA ASN A 137 11.88 2.89 -17.76
C ASN A 137 11.67 1.41 -17.42
N SER A 138 12.61 0.79 -16.70
CA SER A 138 12.50 -0.60 -16.24
C SER A 138 11.71 -0.78 -14.95
N ASP A 139 11.35 0.31 -14.26
CA ASP A 139 10.55 0.23 -13.04
C ASP A 139 9.19 -0.40 -13.34
N TYR A 140 8.73 -1.25 -12.41
CA TYR A 140 7.46 -1.97 -12.50
C TYR A 140 6.39 -1.42 -11.55
N HIS A 141 6.72 -0.39 -10.79
CA HIS A 141 5.78 0.37 -9.98
C HIS A 141 6.12 1.86 -10.07
N LYS A 142 5.17 2.71 -9.70
CA LYS A 142 5.42 4.15 -9.60
C LYS A 142 4.50 4.79 -8.58
N VAL A 143 5.04 5.71 -7.77
CA VAL A 143 4.23 6.59 -6.92
C VAL A 143 4.43 8.02 -7.41
N ILE A 144 3.33 8.73 -7.62
CA ILE A 144 3.34 10.10 -8.15
C ILE A 144 2.55 10.97 -7.20
N TRP A 145 3.12 12.11 -6.81
CA TRP A 145 2.38 13.17 -6.13
C TRP A 145 2.21 14.36 -7.07
N TYR A 146 0.96 14.76 -7.30
CA TYR A 146 0.62 15.94 -8.08
C TYR A 146 -0.10 16.96 -7.22
N ASN A 147 0.46 18.16 -7.09
CA ASN A 147 -0.11 19.27 -6.32
C ASN A 147 -0.42 20.51 -7.19
N GLY A 148 -0.75 20.29 -8.46
CA GLY A 148 -1.11 21.36 -9.40
C GLY A 148 -2.62 21.62 -9.46
N ASP A 149 -3.06 22.24 -10.55
CA ASP A 149 -4.47 22.55 -10.79
C ASP A 149 -5.28 21.27 -11.09
N LEU A 150 -6.15 20.90 -10.16
CA LEU A 150 -7.00 19.71 -10.26
C LEU A 150 -8.14 19.86 -11.30
N SER A 151 -8.44 21.09 -11.74
CA SER A 151 -9.48 21.30 -12.78
C SER A 151 -9.08 20.70 -14.13
N ASN A 152 -7.77 20.65 -14.41
CA ASN A 152 -7.18 20.16 -15.66
C ASN A 152 -7.04 18.65 -15.75
N LEU A 153 -7.32 17.90 -14.67
CA LEU A 153 -7.25 16.43 -14.69
C LEU A 153 -8.10 15.86 -15.82
N LYS A 154 -7.68 14.71 -16.35
CA LYS A 154 -8.41 13.95 -17.36
C LYS A 154 -8.35 12.48 -17.02
N ARG A 155 -9.49 11.80 -17.09
CA ARG A 155 -9.53 10.34 -17.06
C ARG A 155 -8.74 9.81 -18.26
N THR A 156 -7.61 9.20 -18.00
CA THR A 156 -6.60 8.90 -19.02
C THR A 156 -6.54 7.40 -19.23
N VAL A 157 -6.89 6.97 -20.45
CA VAL A 157 -6.78 5.58 -20.88
C VAL A 157 -5.31 5.21 -21.09
N PRO A 158 -4.92 3.94 -20.87
CA PRO A 158 -3.55 3.50 -21.08
C PRO A 158 -3.15 3.67 -22.57
N PRO A 159 -1.93 4.16 -22.85
CA PRO A 159 -1.47 4.41 -24.23
C PRO A 159 -1.04 3.14 -24.97
N VAL A 160 -0.85 2.04 -24.24
CA VAL A 160 -0.50 0.70 -24.71
C VAL A 160 -1.25 -0.33 -23.85
N PRO A 161 -1.39 -1.60 -24.28
CA PRO A 161 -2.03 -2.63 -23.45
C PRO A 161 -1.38 -2.78 -22.08
N TYR A 162 -2.16 -3.25 -21.10
CA TYR A 162 -1.62 -3.73 -19.84
C TYR A 162 -0.77 -4.98 -20.06
N TYR A 163 -0.03 -5.35 -19.02
CA TYR A 163 0.88 -6.48 -19.09
C TYR A 163 0.11 -7.81 -19.23
N SER A 164 0.08 -8.33 -20.45
CA SER A 164 -0.82 -9.42 -20.87
C SER A 164 -0.59 -10.75 -20.16
N LYS A 165 0.56 -10.91 -19.49
CA LYS A 165 0.84 -12.06 -18.63
C LYS A 165 -0.15 -12.15 -17.47
N TYR A 166 -0.60 -11.01 -16.94
CA TYR A 166 -1.42 -10.94 -15.74
C TYR A 166 -2.75 -10.22 -15.96
N PHE A 167 -2.83 -9.30 -16.92
CA PHE A 167 -3.98 -8.43 -17.07
C PHE A 167 -4.49 -8.37 -18.50
N THR A 168 -5.81 -8.51 -18.63
CA THR A 168 -6.55 -8.26 -19.87
C THR A 168 -7.38 -6.97 -19.80
N GLU A 169 -7.61 -6.45 -18.60
CA GLU A 169 -8.43 -5.28 -18.32
C GLU A 169 -7.83 -4.45 -17.18
N ALA A 170 -8.40 -3.27 -16.94
CA ALA A 170 -8.03 -2.45 -15.80
C ALA A 170 -8.56 -3.09 -14.50
N PHE A 171 -7.91 -2.81 -13.36
CA PHE A 171 -8.53 -3.10 -12.07
C PHE A 171 -9.91 -2.45 -11.96
N GLU A 172 -10.82 -3.11 -11.25
CA GLU A 172 -12.17 -2.59 -11.04
C GLU A 172 -12.11 -1.21 -10.39
N GLU A 173 -12.82 -0.24 -10.99
CA GLU A 173 -12.89 1.12 -10.45
C GLU A 173 -13.84 1.14 -9.26
N LYS A 174 -13.32 1.46 -8.06
CA LYS A 174 -14.10 1.49 -6.82
C LYS A 174 -13.92 2.79 -6.07
N ALA A 175 -15.03 3.39 -5.66
CA ALA A 175 -15.02 4.56 -4.79
C ALA A 175 -14.59 4.15 -3.39
N VAL A 176 -13.87 5.02 -2.71
CA VAL A 176 -13.40 4.78 -1.35
C VAL A 176 -13.78 5.90 -0.40
N GLU A 177 -13.92 5.52 0.86
CA GLU A 177 -13.92 6.39 2.02
C GLU A 177 -12.79 5.98 2.96
N PHE A 178 -12.50 6.83 3.94
CA PHE A 178 -11.38 6.64 4.83
C PHE A 178 -11.82 6.70 6.29
N GLU A 179 -11.16 5.88 7.10
CA GLU A 179 -11.38 5.81 8.54
C GLU A 179 -10.03 5.85 9.25
N LEU A 180 -9.86 6.83 10.16
CA LEU A 180 -8.73 6.81 11.09
C LEU A 180 -9.02 5.77 12.17
N THR A 181 -8.09 4.85 12.36
CA THR A 181 -8.16 3.87 13.44
C THR A 181 -6.79 3.59 14.03
N THR A 182 -6.77 2.76 15.05
CA THR A 182 -5.54 2.30 15.68
C THR A 182 -5.07 1.00 15.03
N ASP A 183 -3.77 0.88 14.88
CA ASP A 183 -3.07 -0.31 14.43
C ASP A 183 -2.04 -0.73 15.48
N TYR A 184 -1.75 -2.02 15.57
CA TYR A 184 -0.73 -2.55 16.47
C TYR A 184 0.20 -3.48 15.73
N GLN A 185 1.46 -3.50 16.15
CA GLN A 185 2.35 -4.59 15.79
C GLN A 185 1.79 -5.91 16.33
N SER A 186 2.05 -7.04 15.65
CA SER A 186 1.72 -8.35 16.18
C SER A 186 2.49 -8.58 17.48
N LEU A 187 1.79 -8.52 18.62
CA LEU A 187 2.41 -8.44 19.94
C LEU A 187 3.07 -9.77 20.35
N GLY A 188 2.59 -10.90 19.80
CA GLY A 188 3.19 -12.22 20.00
C GLY A 188 4.63 -12.35 19.50
N TYR A 189 5.11 -11.44 18.65
CA TYR A 189 6.50 -11.46 18.17
C TYR A 189 7.42 -10.45 18.86
N VAL A 190 6.87 -9.51 19.64
CA VAL A 190 7.64 -8.42 20.24
C VAL A 190 7.62 -8.40 21.76
N LEU A 191 6.61 -9.00 22.38
CA LEU A 191 6.53 -9.15 23.82
C LEU A 191 7.30 -10.40 24.28
N ASP A 192 7.86 -10.35 25.48
CA ASP A 192 8.34 -11.56 26.13
C ASP A 192 7.18 -12.43 26.65
N ASP A 193 7.46 -13.70 26.95
CA ASP A 193 6.44 -14.68 27.39
C ASP A 193 5.60 -14.17 28.57
N ASN A 194 6.22 -13.48 29.54
CA ASN A 194 5.52 -12.99 30.72
C ASN A 194 4.65 -11.78 30.39
N GLN A 195 5.14 -10.85 29.57
CA GLN A 195 4.34 -9.72 29.08
C GLN A 195 3.14 -10.20 28.26
N PHE A 196 3.36 -11.18 27.38
CA PHE A 196 2.31 -11.76 26.55
C PHE A 196 1.25 -12.46 27.40
N ASP A 197 1.64 -13.34 28.33
CA ASP A 197 0.70 -14.06 29.20
C ASP A 197 -0.15 -13.08 30.03
N ARG A 198 0.48 -12.05 30.62
CA ARG A 198 -0.23 -11.01 31.38
C ARG A 198 -1.23 -10.24 30.51
N LEU A 199 -0.86 -9.90 29.28
CA LEU A 199 -1.74 -9.22 28.35
C LEU A 199 -2.92 -10.11 27.92
N ALA A 200 -2.65 -11.38 27.59
CA ALA A 200 -3.67 -12.35 27.22
C ALA A 200 -4.68 -12.59 28.35
N GLU A 201 -4.23 -12.62 29.61
CA GLU A 201 -5.10 -12.71 30.78
C GLU A 201 -5.94 -11.43 31.00
N ALA A 202 -5.35 -10.25 30.78
CA ALA A 202 -6.02 -8.96 30.96
C ALA A 202 -7.02 -8.62 29.84
N ALA A 203 -6.77 -9.11 28.62
CA ALA A 203 -7.55 -8.81 27.43
C ALA A 203 -7.91 -10.08 26.62
N PRO A 204 -8.59 -11.08 27.22
CA PRO A 204 -8.80 -12.40 26.61
C PRO A 204 -9.71 -12.38 25.37
N ASP A 205 -10.51 -11.33 25.22
CA ASP A 205 -11.37 -11.15 24.04
C ASP A 205 -10.61 -10.57 22.84
N TYR A 206 -9.41 -9.98 23.05
CA TYR A 206 -8.59 -9.39 22.00
C TYR A 206 -7.68 -10.44 21.37
N ASP A 207 -7.64 -10.46 20.04
CA ASP A 207 -6.71 -11.28 19.29
C ASP A 207 -5.33 -10.59 19.24
N ILE A 208 -4.57 -10.70 20.34
CA ILE A 208 -3.31 -9.96 20.54
C ILE A 208 -2.20 -10.34 19.55
N GLU A 209 -2.33 -11.47 18.86
CA GLU A 209 -1.43 -11.88 17.77
C GLU A 209 -1.80 -11.21 16.44
N TYR A 210 -3.07 -10.86 16.23
CA TYR A 210 -3.59 -10.32 14.97
C TYR A 210 -4.30 -8.98 15.14
N LEU A 211 -3.74 -8.08 15.94
CA LEU A 211 -4.33 -6.75 16.19
C LEU A 211 -4.25 -5.79 15.00
N SER A 212 -3.40 -6.07 14.02
CA SER A 212 -3.23 -5.16 12.90
C SER A 212 -4.41 -5.22 11.92
N ASN A 213 -4.85 -4.07 11.43
CA ASN A 213 -5.96 -4.00 10.48
C ASN A 213 -5.55 -4.57 9.12
N ASN A 214 -6.23 -5.62 8.68
CA ASN A 214 -6.10 -6.13 7.31
C ASN A 214 -6.75 -5.19 6.29
N GLY A 215 -6.47 -5.43 5.01
CA GLY A 215 -7.09 -4.71 3.89
C GLY A 215 -6.27 -3.52 3.39
N ASN A 216 -6.93 -2.66 2.61
CA ASN A 216 -6.31 -1.48 2.02
C ASN A 216 -6.13 -0.39 3.09
N LYS A 217 -4.90 0.12 3.25
CA LYS A 217 -4.61 1.15 4.27
C LYS A 217 -3.35 1.96 3.98
N LEU A 218 -3.29 3.15 4.55
CA LEU A 218 -2.08 3.98 4.65
C LEU A 218 -1.57 3.97 6.09
N PHE A 219 -0.25 3.94 6.26
CA PHE A 219 0.42 3.91 7.57
C PHE A 219 0.00 2.71 8.44
N GLY A 220 0.46 2.70 9.69
CA GLY A 220 0.34 1.54 10.57
C GLY A 220 1.41 0.47 10.28
N TYR A 221 1.03 -0.79 10.48
CA TYR A 221 1.90 -1.96 10.31
C TYR A 221 1.43 -2.79 9.11
N PRO A 222 2.32 -3.30 8.25
CA PRO A 222 1.90 -4.20 7.17
C PRO A 222 1.32 -5.49 7.75
N THR A 223 0.30 -6.05 7.10
CA THR A 223 -0.30 -7.35 7.46
C THR A 223 -0.10 -8.36 6.34
N GLY A 224 0.07 -9.64 6.71
CA GLY A 224 0.38 -10.71 5.76
C GLY A 224 1.25 -11.80 6.38
N GLY A 225 1.59 -12.81 5.60
CA GLY A 225 2.50 -13.89 6.03
C GLY A 225 3.97 -13.49 5.95
N ASN A 226 4.36 -12.89 4.82
CA ASN A 226 5.70 -12.43 4.50
C ASN A 226 5.71 -10.91 4.33
N ILE A 227 5.50 -10.19 5.43
CA ILE A 227 5.42 -8.73 5.43
C ILE A 227 6.79 -8.05 5.37
N PRO A 228 6.90 -6.87 4.76
CA PRO A 228 8.11 -6.07 4.84
C PRO A 228 8.32 -5.51 6.25
N ASN A 229 9.58 -5.29 6.62
CA ASN A 229 9.90 -4.61 7.87
C ASN A 229 9.62 -3.10 7.76
N VAL A 230 8.83 -2.56 8.69
CA VAL A 230 8.53 -1.13 8.81
C VAL A 230 8.91 -0.69 10.22
N ASP A 231 9.93 0.16 10.33
CA ASP A 231 10.50 0.60 11.60
C ASP A 231 10.30 2.11 11.84
N GLU A 232 11.14 2.75 12.65
CA GLU A 232 11.06 4.19 12.91
C GLU A 232 11.53 5.06 11.72
N LYS A 233 12.31 4.48 10.80
CA LYS A 233 12.91 5.17 9.64
C LYS A 233 12.17 4.87 8.35
N THR A 234 11.23 3.93 8.35
CA THR A 234 10.41 3.59 7.19
C THR A 234 8.94 3.59 7.56
N HIS A 235 8.09 3.93 6.59
CA HIS A 235 6.64 4.01 6.79
C HIS A 235 5.95 3.19 5.71
N LEU A 236 4.92 2.45 6.10
CA LEU A 236 3.97 1.88 5.15
C LEU A 236 3.21 3.05 4.50
N LEU A 237 3.49 3.35 3.24
CA LEU A 237 2.79 4.41 2.52
C LEU A 237 1.41 3.93 2.02
N LEU A 238 1.37 2.70 1.48
CA LEU A 238 0.12 2.04 1.08
C LEU A 238 0.30 0.52 1.18
N GLN A 239 -0.68 -0.15 1.76
CA GLN A 239 -0.94 -1.57 1.56
C GLN A 239 -2.16 -1.73 0.66
N TYR A 240 -2.05 -2.62 -0.34
CA TYR A 240 -3.16 -3.02 -1.19
C TYR A 240 -3.39 -4.53 -1.07
N ASP A 241 -4.60 -4.89 -0.67
CA ASP A 241 -5.08 -6.24 -0.41
C ASP A 241 -5.53 -6.88 -1.73
N TYR A 242 -4.58 -7.52 -2.42
CA TYR A 242 -4.76 -7.98 -3.80
C TYR A 242 -5.40 -9.36 -3.91
N ASN A 243 -4.96 -10.32 -3.09
CA ASN A 243 -5.50 -11.69 -3.00
C ASN A 243 -5.71 -12.43 -4.34
N VAL A 244 -4.71 -12.44 -5.23
CA VAL A 244 -4.78 -13.19 -6.50
C VAL A 244 -3.65 -14.21 -6.58
N GLY A 245 -4.03 -15.48 -6.72
CA GLY A 245 -3.07 -16.59 -6.78
C GLY A 245 -2.33 -16.73 -5.44
N CYS A 246 -1.01 -16.67 -5.48
CA CYS A 246 -0.16 -16.70 -4.28
C CYS A 246 0.24 -15.30 -3.81
N LEU A 247 -0.23 -14.22 -4.44
CA LEU A 247 0.08 -12.84 -4.07
C LEU A 247 -1.06 -12.24 -3.26
N TRP A 248 -0.83 -12.12 -1.96
CA TRP A 248 -1.83 -11.68 -0.98
C TRP A 248 -1.88 -10.16 -0.90
N ASN A 249 -0.74 -9.55 -0.59
CA ASN A 249 -0.63 -8.11 -0.39
C ASN A 249 0.52 -7.54 -1.22
N ILE A 250 0.36 -6.29 -1.65
CA ILE A 250 1.45 -5.47 -2.18
C ILE A 250 1.55 -4.20 -1.37
N PHE A 251 2.78 -3.71 -1.21
CA PHE A 251 3.09 -2.60 -0.32
C PHE A 251 3.95 -1.56 -1.04
N TRP A 252 3.71 -0.30 -0.70
CA TRP A 252 4.66 0.78 -0.95
C TRP A 252 5.18 1.27 0.38
N ILE A 253 6.50 1.30 0.51
CA ILE A 253 7.21 1.71 1.73
C ILE A 253 8.02 2.95 1.38
N ILE A 254 8.03 3.95 2.24
CA ILE A 254 8.80 5.16 2.03
C ILE A 254 9.69 5.43 3.24
N SER A 255 10.90 5.94 3.01
CA SER A 255 11.75 6.38 4.11
C SER A 255 11.14 7.61 4.79
N ASP A 256 11.41 7.78 6.08
CA ASP A 256 11.00 8.97 6.83
C ASP A 256 11.55 10.26 6.20
N GLU A 257 12.79 10.21 5.71
CA GLU A 257 13.44 11.33 5.02
C GLU A 257 12.72 11.70 3.72
N ASP A 258 12.44 10.71 2.86
CA ASP A 258 11.76 10.95 1.58
C ASP A 258 10.31 11.37 1.78
N LEU A 259 9.62 10.82 2.78
CA LEU A 259 8.27 11.23 3.13
C LEU A 259 8.24 12.71 3.55
N LYS A 260 9.15 13.14 4.42
CA LYS A 260 9.28 14.54 4.85
C LYS A 260 9.63 15.48 3.69
N ASN A 261 10.50 15.01 2.79
CA ASN A 261 10.92 15.77 1.61
C ASN A 261 9.93 15.70 0.44
N ARG A 262 8.85 14.92 0.55
CA ARG A 262 7.84 14.69 -0.50
C ARG A 262 8.40 14.01 -1.75
N ASN A 263 9.46 13.22 -1.59
CA ASN A 263 10.10 12.44 -2.66
C ASN A 263 9.37 11.10 -2.86
N PHE A 264 8.09 11.15 -3.24
CA PHE A 264 7.27 9.94 -3.36
C PHE A 264 7.76 8.98 -4.44
N ASP A 265 8.53 9.44 -5.43
CA ASP A 265 9.18 8.59 -6.44
C ASP A 265 10.23 7.62 -5.83
N LYS A 266 10.63 7.84 -4.57
CA LYS A 266 11.54 6.96 -3.83
C LYS A 266 10.84 5.87 -3.02
N ALA A 267 9.52 5.80 -3.06
CA ALA A 267 8.79 4.70 -2.44
C ALA A 267 9.24 3.36 -3.04
N VAL A 268 9.51 2.38 -2.19
CA VAL A 268 9.94 1.03 -2.55
C VAL A 268 8.75 0.09 -2.55
N PHE A 269 8.66 -0.77 -3.56
CA PHE A 269 7.66 -1.82 -3.64
C PHE A 269 8.08 -3.06 -2.84
N ALA A 270 7.15 -3.63 -2.11
CA ALA A 270 7.28 -4.93 -1.46
C ALA A 270 5.99 -5.73 -1.64
N TYR A 271 6.00 -7.01 -1.27
CA TYR A 271 4.88 -7.90 -1.47
C TYR A 271 4.87 -9.05 -0.47
N ASP A 272 3.71 -9.68 -0.33
CA ASP A 272 3.46 -10.85 0.50
C ASP A 272 3.02 -12.02 -0.39
N LEU A 273 3.82 -13.08 -0.41
CA LEU A 273 3.56 -14.32 -1.16
C LEU A 273 3.42 -15.52 -0.20
N ASP A 274 2.70 -16.56 -0.63
CA ASP A 274 2.77 -17.92 -0.04
C ASP A 274 4.18 -18.55 -0.09
#